data_AF-A0A1F4T5R1-F1
#
_entry.id   AF-A0A1F4T5R1-F1
#
_cell.length_a   1.000
_cell.length_b   1.000
_cell.length_c   1.000
_cell.angle_alpha   90.00
_cell.angle_beta   90.00
_cell.angle_gamma   90.00
#
_symmetry.space_group_name_H-M   'P 1'
#
loop_
_entity.id
_entity.type
_entity.pdbx_description
1 polymer ?
#
loop_
_entity_poly.entity_id
_entity_poly.type
_entity_poly.pdbx_seq_one_letter_code
_entity_poly.pdbx_strand_id
1 'polypeptide(L)'
;MIKSKENSKENKYIQSARLCLKNAERLMYEAQWMETLAPPASRYYLSVIAQEECAKGFLLYLVSDKIIPWNSFVLRASRDHKCKQLLCLVIDFLAPDIDEFIRRTNMVVLEKKPPEFPSRIQDALAILRHEKIGRWESNAWVWAEDPKYDEAALEVCEGKRDFEKQQSLYVEISKDGHATATPWQITEEQVNKECECADRFISFLGFLKTGEPPNALDYEIVENTIRMLFDSVEYPILEKRSQNG
;
A
#
# COMPACT_ATOMS: atom_id res chain seq x y z
N MET A 1 -15.63 -40.98 20.70
CA MET A 1 -15.41 -40.93 19.24
C MET A 1 -14.73 -39.60 18.94
N ILE A 2 -13.51 -39.68 18.44
CA ILE A 2 -12.55 -38.58 18.30
C ILE A 2 -12.96 -37.72 17.09
N LYS A 3 -13.17 -36.42 17.30
CA LYS A 3 -12.88 -35.37 16.32
C LYS A 3 -11.81 -34.49 16.95
N SER A 4 -10.55 -34.95 16.92
CA SER A 4 -9.48 -34.38 16.08
C SER A 4 -9.36 -32.87 16.31
N LYS A 5 -8.54 -32.39 17.26
CA LYS A 5 -7.10 -32.12 17.04
C LYS A 5 -6.78 -31.58 15.64
N GLU A 6 -7.45 -30.52 15.21
CA GLU A 6 -6.79 -29.48 14.41
C GLU A 6 -6.34 -28.39 15.38
N ASN A 7 -5.18 -28.61 15.99
CA ASN A 7 -4.39 -27.51 16.52
C ASN A 7 -4.07 -26.63 15.31
N SER A 8 -4.82 -25.54 15.18
CA SER A 8 -4.66 -24.53 14.15
C SER A 8 -3.19 -24.09 14.11
N LYS A 9 -2.44 -24.54 13.10
CA LYS A 9 -1.25 -23.80 12.68
C LYS A 9 -1.81 -22.46 12.20
N GLU A 10 -1.77 -21.49 13.10
CA GLU A 10 -2.10 -20.11 12.80
C GLU A 10 -1.41 -19.72 11.48
N ASN A 11 -2.17 -19.14 10.58
CA ASN A 11 -1.73 -18.88 9.22
C ASN A 11 -0.41 -18.09 9.26
N LYS A 12 0.70 -18.65 8.73
CA LYS A 12 2.02 -17.98 8.76
C LYS A 12 2.00 -16.57 8.17
N TYR A 13 1.07 -16.30 7.24
CA TYR A 13 0.88 -14.98 6.65
C TYR A 13 0.24 -14.00 7.64
N ILE A 14 -0.76 -14.42 8.43
CA ILE A 14 -1.33 -13.56 9.50
C ILE A 14 -0.29 -13.28 10.59
N GLN A 15 0.53 -14.27 10.94
CA GLN A 15 1.63 -14.08 11.90
C GLN A 15 2.65 -13.05 11.37
N SER A 16 3.02 -13.17 10.10
CA SER A 16 3.94 -12.23 9.45
C SER A 16 3.34 -10.83 9.34
N ALA A 17 2.04 -10.72 9.04
CA ALA A 17 1.32 -9.45 8.99
C ALA A 17 1.35 -8.73 10.34
N ARG A 18 1.11 -9.47 11.44
CA ARG A 18 1.21 -8.92 12.81
C ARG A 18 2.62 -8.48 13.18
N LEU A 19 3.65 -9.17 12.71
CA LEU A 19 5.04 -8.73 12.92
C LEU A 19 5.33 -7.43 12.17
N CYS A 20 4.78 -7.25 10.96
CA CYS A 20 4.89 -6.00 10.22
C CYS A 20 4.19 -4.86 10.98
N LEU A 21 2.96 -5.08 11.46
CA LEU A 21 2.24 -4.11 12.29
C LEU A 21 3.02 -3.74 13.56
N LYS A 22 3.56 -4.73 14.29
CA LYS A 22 4.38 -4.48 15.48
C LYS A 22 5.64 -3.66 15.15
N ASN A 23 6.23 -3.87 13.97
CA ASN A 23 7.36 -3.08 13.52
C ASN A 23 6.96 -1.64 13.19
N ALA A 24 5.80 -1.42 12.55
CA ALA A 24 5.24 -0.09 12.32
C ALA A 24 5.01 0.66 13.65
N GLU A 25 4.42 -0.01 14.65
CA GLU A 25 4.22 0.54 16.00
C GLU A 25 5.54 0.93 16.66
N ARG A 26 6.58 0.08 16.56
CA ARG A 26 7.92 0.40 17.05
C ARG A 26 8.50 1.63 16.35
N LEU A 27 8.39 1.72 15.03
CA LEU A 27 8.89 2.85 14.25
C LEU A 27 8.20 4.16 14.63
N MET A 28 6.87 4.14 14.81
CA MET A 28 6.13 5.32 15.26
C MET A 28 6.47 5.71 16.69
N TYR A 29 6.65 4.74 17.59
CA TYR A 29 7.16 5.00 18.93
C TYR A 29 8.53 5.69 18.88
N GLU A 30 9.47 5.22 18.06
CA GLU A 30 10.77 5.86 17.85
C GLU A 30 10.66 7.25 17.22
N ALA A 31 9.74 7.47 16.29
CA ALA A 31 9.47 8.76 15.69
C ALA A 31 8.98 9.79 16.74
N GLN A 32 8.09 9.37 17.65
CA GLN A 32 7.59 10.20 18.75
C GLN A 32 8.71 10.65 19.70
N TRP A 33 9.70 9.79 19.98
CA TRP A 33 10.86 10.18 20.78
C TRP A 33 11.70 11.30 20.14
N MET A 34 11.57 11.51 18.83
CA MET A 34 12.28 12.55 18.08
C MET A 34 11.46 13.83 17.89
N GLU A 35 10.27 13.94 18.49
CA GLU A 35 9.35 15.06 18.26
C GLU A 35 9.99 16.44 18.46
N THR A 36 10.87 16.57 19.46
CA THR A 36 11.52 17.85 19.80
C THR A 36 12.92 18.01 19.18
N LEU A 37 13.37 17.06 18.37
CA LEU A 37 14.70 17.08 17.75
C LEU A 37 14.66 17.76 16.38
N ALA A 38 15.65 18.61 16.12
CA ALA A 38 15.88 19.20 14.82
C ALA A 38 17.10 18.55 14.12
N PRO A 39 17.05 18.35 12.79
CA PRO A 39 15.90 18.54 11.91
C PRO A 39 14.84 17.42 12.08
N PRO A 40 13.56 17.66 11.76
CA PRO A 40 12.50 16.65 11.94
C PRO A 40 12.53 15.55 10.88
N ALA A 41 13.53 15.56 10.00
CA ALA A 41 13.63 14.69 8.84
C ALA A 41 13.71 13.19 9.18
N SER A 42 14.35 12.83 10.30
CA SER A 42 14.36 11.45 10.79
C SER A 42 12.97 10.99 11.23
N ARG A 43 12.20 11.88 11.89
CA ARG A 43 10.81 11.61 12.29
C ARG A 43 9.94 11.36 11.07
N TYR A 44 10.06 12.23 10.05
CA TYR A 44 9.40 12.04 8.75
C TYR A 44 9.72 10.67 8.13
N TYR A 45 11.01 10.33 8.07
CA TYR A 45 11.46 9.06 7.48
C TYR A 45 10.86 7.84 8.19
N LEU A 46 10.88 7.83 9.52
CA LEU A 46 10.34 6.73 10.32
C LEU A 46 8.83 6.57 10.10
N SER A 47 8.08 7.68 10.03
CA SER A 47 6.64 7.65 9.75
C SER A 47 6.32 7.06 8.37
N VAL A 48 7.08 7.42 7.35
CA VAL A 48 6.91 6.85 5.99
C VAL A 48 7.25 5.35 5.98
N ILE A 49 8.30 4.91 6.68
CA ILE A 49 8.60 3.46 6.79
C ILE A 49 7.49 2.73 7.55
N ALA A 50 6.94 3.32 8.63
CA ALA A 50 5.85 2.70 9.36
C ALA A 50 4.64 2.43 8.45
N GLN A 51 4.29 3.39 7.57
CA GLN A 51 3.26 3.19 6.55
C GLN A 51 3.62 2.05 5.57
N GLU A 52 4.87 1.96 5.10
CA GLU A 52 5.31 0.86 4.24
C GLU A 52 5.26 -0.51 4.93
N GLU A 53 5.52 -0.58 6.23
CA GLU A 53 5.37 -1.80 7.03
C GLU A 53 3.90 -2.18 7.20
N CYS A 54 3.01 -1.21 7.41
CA CYS A 54 1.57 -1.42 7.36
C CYS A 54 1.11 -1.96 6.00
N ALA A 55 1.58 -1.37 4.89
CA ALA A 55 1.28 -1.83 3.54
C ALA A 55 1.71 -3.29 3.30
N LYS A 56 2.90 -3.67 3.78
CA LYS A 56 3.37 -5.05 3.75
C LYS A 56 2.51 -5.98 4.60
N GLY A 57 2.11 -5.53 5.80
CA GLY A 57 1.19 -6.26 6.67
C GLY A 57 -0.16 -6.50 6.02
N PHE A 58 -0.73 -5.48 5.38
CA PHE A 58 -2.00 -5.57 4.66
C PHE A 58 -1.92 -6.55 3.48
N LEU A 59 -0.86 -6.50 2.67
CA LEU A 59 -0.65 -7.47 1.59
C LEU A 59 -0.60 -8.92 2.11
N LEU A 60 0.10 -9.17 3.22
CA LEU A 60 0.18 -10.49 3.85
C LEU A 60 -1.17 -10.94 4.42
N TYR A 61 -1.98 -10.01 4.91
CA TYR A 61 -3.34 -10.29 5.34
C TYR A 61 -4.25 -10.69 4.16
N LEU A 62 -4.20 -9.98 3.04
CA LEU A 62 -4.95 -10.34 1.82
C LEU A 62 -4.60 -11.75 1.33
N VAL A 63 -3.32 -12.14 1.46
CA VAL A 63 -2.87 -13.51 1.18
C VAL A 63 -3.41 -14.51 2.21
N SER A 64 -3.40 -14.15 3.49
CA SER A 64 -3.95 -14.98 4.56
C SER A 64 -5.43 -15.29 4.33
N ASP A 65 -6.18 -14.31 3.85
CA ASP A 65 -7.61 -14.40 3.58
C ASP A 65 -7.96 -14.94 2.19
N LYS A 66 -6.94 -15.40 1.44
CA LYS A 66 -7.07 -16.00 0.10
C LYS A 66 -7.67 -15.03 -0.94
N ILE A 67 -7.53 -13.73 -0.73
CA ILE A 67 -7.88 -12.68 -1.70
C ILE A 67 -6.79 -12.60 -2.78
N ILE A 68 -5.52 -12.77 -2.39
CA ILE A 68 -4.37 -12.78 -3.30
C ILE A 68 -3.62 -14.12 -3.19
N PRO A 69 -3.28 -14.80 -4.29
CA PRO A 69 -2.46 -16.01 -4.24
C PRO A 69 -1.00 -15.68 -3.89
N TRP A 70 -0.40 -16.42 -2.95
CA TRP A 70 1.02 -16.28 -2.65
C TRP A 70 1.89 -16.86 -3.76
N ASN A 71 2.76 -16.04 -4.35
CA ASN A 71 3.78 -16.47 -5.32
C ASN A 71 5.07 -15.61 -5.20
N SER A 72 6.08 -15.89 -6.02
CA SER A 72 7.36 -15.16 -6.02
C SER A 72 7.21 -13.68 -6.40
N PHE A 73 6.20 -13.33 -7.20
CA PHE A 73 5.94 -11.95 -7.63
C PHE A 73 5.25 -11.14 -6.52
N VAL A 74 4.35 -11.74 -5.76
CA VAL A 74 3.78 -11.15 -4.55
C VAL A 74 4.86 -10.96 -3.47
N LEU A 75 5.77 -11.93 -3.31
CA LEU A 75 6.96 -11.77 -2.45
C LEU A 75 7.87 -10.63 -2.94
N ARG A 76 8.01 -10.44 -4.25
CA ARG A 76 8.75 -9.30 -4.80
C ARG A 76 8.02 -7.99 -4.51
N ALA A 77 6.69 -7.94 -4.70
CA ALA A 77 5.87 -6.77 -4.39
C ALA A 77 5.96 -6.38 -2.92
N SER A 78 6.01 -7.35 -1.99
CA SER A 78 6.17 -7.09 -0.56
C SER A 78 7.53 -6.47 -0.18
N ARG A 79 8.50 -6.48 -1.10
CA ARG A 79 9.85 -5.92 -0.92
C ARG A 79 10.08 -4.63 -1.72
N ASP A 80 9.33 -4.43 -2.80
CA ASP A 80 9.42 -3.25 -3.67
C ASP A 80 8.75 -2.03 -2.99
N HIS A 81 9.49 -0.93 -2.86
CA HIS A 81 9.00 0.28 -2.20
C HIS A 81 7.79 0.90 -2.92
N LYS A 82 7.80 0.92 -4.25
CA LYS A 82 6.71 1.49 -5.06
C LYS A 82 5.43 0.67 -4.90
N CYS A 83 5.52 -0.66 -4.88
CA CYS A 83 4.37 -1.53 -4.59
C CYS A 83 3.76 -1.25 -3.20
N LYS A 84 4.60 -1.09 -2.17
CA LYS A 84 4.12 -0.74 -0.82
C LYS A 84 3.47 0.64 -0.80
N GLN A 85 4.04 1.63 -1.49
CA GLN A 85 3.49 2.99 -1.57
C GLN A 85 2.17 3.05 -2.34
N LEU A 86 1.99 2.24 -3.40
CA LEU A 86 0.68 2.07 -4.06
C LEU A 86 -0.35 1.51 -3.08
N LEU A 87 0.02 0.50 -2.29
CA LEU A 87 -0.84 -0.03 -1.22
C LEU A 87 -1.10 0.99 -0.11
N CYS A 88 -0.17 1.90 0.17
CA CYS A 88 -0.42 3.00 1.10
C CYS A 88 -1.59 3.88 0.62
N LEU A 89 -1.73 4.16 -0.67
CA LEU A 89 -2.90 4.90 -1.18
C LEU A 89 -4.22 4.19 -0.86
N VAL A 90 -4.23 2.86 -1.01
CA VAL A 90 -5.40 2.03 -0.70
C VAL A 90 -5.72 2.06 0.80
N ILE A 91 -4.72 1.91 1.66
CA ILE A 91 -4.93 1.93 3.12
C ILE A 91 -5.36 3.33 3.57
N ASP A 92 -4.82 4.39 2.98
CA ASP A 92 -5.22 5.77 3.27
C ASP A 92 -6.69 6.03 2.92
N PHE A 93 -7.17 5.46 1.81
CA PHE A 93 -8.59 5.46 1.49
C PHE A 93 -9.43 4.69 2.52
N LEU A 94 -8.96 3.55 3.00
CA LEU A 94 -9.66 2.71 3.98
C LEU A 94 -9.64 3.26 5.41
N ALA A 95 -8.68 4.14 5.70
CA ALA A 95 -8.45 4.68 7.03
C ALA A 95 -8.51 6.21 7.03
N PRO A 96 -9.53 6.88 6.46
CA PRO A 96 -9.50 8.32 6.23
C PRO A 96 -9.30 9.14 7.51
N ASP A 97 -8.82 10.39 7.36
CA ASP A 97 -8.90 11.35 8.45
C ASP A 97 -10.36 11.69 8.80
N ILE A 98 -10.55 12.40 9.92
CA ILE A 98 -11.88 12.67 10.47
C ILE A 98 -12.75 13.51 9.52
N ASP A 99 -12.14 14.47 8.81
CA ASP A 99 -12.85 15.37 7.92
C ASP A 99 -13.33 14.61 6.68
N GLU A 100 -12.48 13.78 6.09
CA GLU A 100 -12.81 12.93 4.97
C GLU A 100 -13.83 11.84 5.35
N PHE A 101 -13.70 11.25 6.55
CA PHE A 101 -14.69 10.31 7.09
C PHE A 101 -16.08 10.96 7.21
N ILE A 102 -16.16 12.16 7.79
CA ILE A 102 -17.42 12.91 7.92
C ILE A 102 -17.97 13.26 6.53
N ARG A 103 -17.13 13.72 5.61
CA ARG A 103 -17.54 14.06 4.24
C ARG A 103 -18.18 12.86 3.54
N ARG A 104 -17.53 11.70 3.54
CA ARG A 104 -18.06 10.47 2.93
C ARG A 104 -19.33 9.98 3.60
N THR A 105 -19.37 10.01 4.94
CA THR A 105 -20.55 9.63 5.70
C THR A 105 -21.75 10.52 5.36
N ASN A 106 -21.55 11.84 5.24
CA ASN A 106 -22.60 12.77 4.85
C ASN A 106 -23.12 12.47 3.43
N MET A 107 -22.24 12.19 2.47
CA MET A 107 -22.65 11.81 1.11
C MET A 107 -23.55 10.56 1.09
N VAL A 108 -23.19 9.52 1.85
CA VAL A 108 -23.94 8.27 1.86
C VAL A 108 -25.24 8.38 2.67
N VAL A 109 -25.16 8.95 3.87
CA VAL A 109 -26.28 8.95 4.83
C VAL A 109 -27.26 10.09 4.57
N LEU A 110 -26.75 11.32 4.38
CA LEU A 110 -27.60 12.50 4.22
C LEU A 110 -28.01 12.71 2.77
N GLU A 111 -27.05 12.59 1.85
CA GLU A 111 -27.31 12.82 0.42
C GLU A 111 -27.80 11.58 -0.33
N LYS A 112 -27.77 10.40 0.31
CA LYS A 112 -28.16 9.10 -0.28
C LYS A 112 -27.44 8.78 -1.58
N LYS A 113 -26.20 9.24 -1.72
CA LYS A 113 -25.34 8.89 -2.85
C LYS A 113 -24.65 7.56 -2.58
N PRO A 114 -24.40 6.74 -3.62
CA PRO A 114 -23.58 5.55 -3.45
C PRO A 114 -22.17 5.95 -2.98
N PRO A 115 -21.47 5.06 -2.23
CA PRO A 115 -20.07 5.27 -1.91
C PRO A 115 -19.26 5.44 -3.20
N GLU A 116 -18.40 6.44 -3.22
CA GLU A 116 -17.51 6.70 -4.33
C GLU A 116 -16.24 5.87 -4.16
N PHE A 117 -15.84 5.15 -5.21
CA PHE A 117 -14.54 4.49 -5.25
C PHE A 117 -13.60 5.32 -6.14
N PRO A 118 -12.65 6.10 -5.56
CA PRO A 118 -11.91 7.09 -6.34
C PRO A 118 -11.02 6.48 -7.42
N SER A 119 -10.91 7.15 -8.57
CA SER A 119 -10.03 6.75 -9.70
C SER A 119 -8.61 6.44 -9.24
N ARG A 120 -8.02 7.33 -8.43
CA ARG A 120 -6.68 7.15 -7.88
C ARG A 120 -6.46 5.82 -7.16
N ILE A 121 -7.51 5.27 -6.52
CA ILE A 121 -7.42 3.99 -5.78
C ILE A 121 -7.58 2.82 -6.75
N GLN A 122 -8.51 2.93 -7.70
CA GLN A 122 -8.66 1.97 -8.79
C GLN A 122 -7.36 1.82 -9.57
N ASP A 123 -6.75 2.94 -9.96
CA ASP A 123 -5.53 2.98 -10.75
C ASP A 123 -4.32 2.51 -9.95
N ALA A 124 -4.24 2.84 -8.65
CA ALA A 124 -3.18 2.29 -7.79
C ALA A 124 -3.22 0.75 -7.75
N LEU A 125 -4.41 0.15 -7.64
CA LEU A 125 -4.60 -1.29 -7.68
C LEU A 125 -4.32 -1.87 -9.07
N ALA A 126 -4.76 -1.21 -10.14
CA ALA A 126 -4.51 -1.62 -11.52
C ALA A 126 -3.01 -1.61 -11.85
N ILE A 127 -2.29 -0.55 -11.47
CA ILE A 127 -0.84 -0.45 -11.61
C ILE A 127 -0.14 -1.55 -10.81
N LEU A 128 -0.53 -1.76 -9.54
CA LEU A 128 0.05 -2.82 -8.71
C LEU A 128 -0.11 -4.20 -9.38
N ARG A 129 -1.31 -4.51 -9.88
CA ARG A 129 -1.60 -5.82 -10.48
C ARG A 129 -0.95 -5.99 -11.84
N HIS A 130 -1.10 -5.02 -12.74
CA HIS A 130 -0.77 -5.19 -14.15
C HIS A 130 0.63 -4.66 -14.49
N GLU A 131 0.94 -3.44 -14.07
CA GLU A 131 2.22 -2.79 -14.39
C GLU A 131 3.38 -3.31 -13.53
N LYS A 132 3.11 -3.69 -12.28
CA LYS A 132 4.13 -4.23 -11.38
C LYS A 132 4.15 -5.75 -11.43
N ILE A 133 3.13 -6.41 -10.88
CA ILE A 133 3.11 -7.88 -10.76
C ILE A 133 2.99 -8.55 -12.14
N GLY A 134 2.06 -8.09 -12.99
CA GLY A 134 1.80 -8.66 -14.31
C GLY A 134 3.00 -8.58 -15.25
N ARG A 135 3.72 -7.46 -15.28
CA ARG A 135 4.99 -7.34 -16.02
C ARG A 135 6.08 -8.27 -15.51
N TRP A 136 6.12 -8.58 -14.22
CA TRP A 136 7.08 -9.57 -13.70
C TRP A 136 6.68 -11.00 -14.05
N GLU A 137 5.37 -11.29 -14.08
CA GLU A 137 4.82 -12.58 -14.51
C GLU A 137 5.07 -12.85 -16.00
N SER A 138 5.05 -11.80 -16.82
CA SER A 138 5.06 -11.88 -18.27
C SER A 138 6.35 -11.31 -18.87
N ASN A 139 7.17 -12.15 -19.50
CA ASN A 139 8.42 -11.73 -20.15
C ASN A 139 8.23 -10.79 -21.37
N ALA A 140 6.99 -10.55 -21.84
CA ALA A 140 6.69 -9.79 -23.05
C ALA A 140 5.42 -8.92 -22.91
N TRP A 141 5.11 -8.48 -21.70
CA TRP A 141 3.88 -7.73 -21.43
C TRP A 141 3.87 -6.35 -22.11
N VAL A 142 2.84 -6.09 -22.90
CA VAL A 142 2.57 -4.80 -23.53
C VAL A 142 1.06 -4.64 -23.66
N TRP A 143 0.56 -3.44 -23.40
CA TRP A 143 -0.84 -3.13 -23.69
C TRP A 143 -1.08 -3.00 -25.19
N ALA A 144 -2.29 -3.31 -25.63
CA ALA A 144 -2.73 -2.97 -26.99
C ALA A 144 -2.83 -1.44 -27.17
N GLU A 145 -3.25 -0.74 -26.12
CA GLU A 145 -3.27 0.72 -26.01
C GLU A 145 -2.81 1.11 -24.60
N ASP A 146 -1.94 2.11 -24.50
CA ASP A 146 -1.43 2.54 -23.19
C ASP A 146 -2.58 3.04 -22.30
N PRO A 147 -2.74 2.47 -21.08
CA PRO A 147 -3.78 2.88 -20.17
C PRO A 147 -3.53 4.30 -19.68
N LYS A 148 -4.62 5.03 -19.47
CA LYS A 148 -4.58 6.35 -18.86
C LYS A 148 -4.90 6.22 -17.39
N TYR A 149 -3.88 6.35 -16.56
CA TYR A 149 -4.01 6.31 -15.11
C TYR A 149 -4.09 7.71 -14.52
N ASP A 150 -4.70 7.80 -13.34
CA ASP A 150 -4.69 8.95 -12.45
C ASP A 150 -3.24 9.39 -12.15
N GLU A 151 -3.00 10.70 -12.23
CA GLU A 151 -1.67 11.30 -12.09
C GLU A 151 -1.05 10.99 -10.71
N ALA A 152 -1.85 11.01 -9.63
CA ALA A 152 -1.32 10.74 -8.29
C ALA A 152 -0.87 9.28 -8.13
N ALA A 153 -1.59 8.33 -8.76
CA ALA A 153 -1.20 6.93 -8.77
C ALA A 153 0.07 6.70 -9.62
N LEU A 154 0.19 7.40 -10.75
CA LEU A 154 1.37 7.39 -11.61
C LEU A 154 2.61 7.92 -10.91
N GLU A 155 2.53 9.08 -10.26
CA GLU A 155 3.66 9.67 -9.53
C GLU A 155 4.23 8.71 -8.48
N VAL A 156 3.35 7.99 -7.76
CA VAL A 156 3.76 6.96 -6.79
C VAL A 156 4.45 5.79 -7.49
N CYS A 157 3.92 5.32 -8.62
CA CYS A 157 4.55 4.26 -9.41
C CYS A 157 5.92 4.66 -9.98
N GLU A 158 6.07 5.92 -10.39
CA GLU A 158 7.32 6.48 -10.90
C GLU A 158 8.36 6.67 -9.79
N GLY A 159 7.91 6.72 -8.52
CA GLY A 159 8.76 6.68 -7.34
C GLY A 159 8.93 8.04 -6.67
N LYS A 160 8.04 9.01 -6.94
CA LYS A 160 8.07 10.33 -6.31
C LYS A 160 8.16 10.24 -4.79
N ARG A 161 7.35 9.38 -4.17
CA ARG A 161 7.33 9.21 -2.71
C ARG A 161 8.57 8.51 -2.17
N ASP A 162 9.16 7.58 -2.92
CA ASP A 162 10.45 6.98 -2.54
C ASP A 162 11.59 8.01 -2.63
N PHE A 163 11.55 8.87 -3.65
CA PHE A 163 12.47 9.99 -3.79
C PHE A 163 12.34 10.98 -2.62
N GLU A 164 11.12 11.46 -2.30
CA GLU A 164 10.87 12.36 -1.16
C GLU A 164 11.35 11.77 0.17
N LYS A 165 11.09 10.47 0.40
CA LYS A 165 11.60 9.73 1.55
C LYS A 165 13.12 9.68 1.58
N GLN A 166 13.81 9.50 0.44
CA GLN A 166 15.27 9.54 0.40
C GLN A 166 15.82 10.95 0.70
N GLN A 167 15.15 11.99 0.22
CA GLN A 167 15.51 13.39 0.46
C GLN A 167 15.43 13.80 1.93
N SER A 168 14.65 13.09 2.74
CA SER A 168 14.61 13.36 4.18
C SER A 168 15.85 12.87 4.93
N LEU A 169 16.72 12.05 4.31
CA LEU A 169 17.94 11.56 4.95
C LEU A 169 19.22 11.94 4.21
N TYR A 170 19.15 11.97 2.88
CA TYR A 170 20.30 12.22 2.03
C TYR A 170 20.30 13.65 1.50
N VAL A 171 21.50 14.15 1.21
CA VAL A 171 21.67 15.40 0.46
C VAL A 171 21.60 15.05 -1.02
N GLU A 172 20.69 15.69 -1.76
CA GLU A 172 20.65 15.56 -3.21
C GLU A 172 21.76 16.37 -3.84
N ILE A 173 22.44 15.75 -4.81
CA ILE A 173 23.48 16.40 -5.60
C ILE A 173 23.04 16.41 -7.07
N SER A 174 23.00 17.60 -7.66
CA SER A 174 22.71 17.80 -9.09
C SER A 174 23.86 17.33 -9.97
N LYS A 175 23.60 17.26 -11.30
CA LYS A 175 24.58 16.80 -12.29
C LYS A 175 25.84 17.66 -12.36
N ASP A 176 25.77 18.92 -11.96
CA ASP A 176 26.89 19.87 -11.87
C ASP A 176 27.56 19.88 -10.49
N GLY A 177 27.14 19.02 -9.56
CA GLY A 177 27.78 18.82 -8.26
C GLY A 177 27.28 19.73 -7.13
N HIS A 178 26.21 20.49 -7.34
CA HIS A 178 25.60 21.34 -6.31
C HIS A 178 24.59 20.59 -5.45
N ALA A 179 24.47 20.98 -4.18
CA ALA A 179 23.41 20.47 -3.32
C ALA A 179 22.07 21.10 -3.69
N THR A 180 21.08 20.29 -4.06
CA THR A 180 19.73 20.76 -4.45
C THR A 180 18.68 20.56 -3.36
N ALA A 181 18.87 19.55 -2.51
CA ALA A 181 18.01 19.31 -1.37
C ALA A 181 18.77 18.75 -0.16
N THR A 182 18.27 19.05 1.04
CA THR A 182 18.85 18.60 2.30
C THR A 182 17.75 18.22 3.30
N PRO A 183 18.05 17.36 4.29
CA PRO A 183 17.10 17.01 5.36
C PRO A 183 16.53 18.22 6.12
N TRP A 184 17.22 19.37 6.14
CA TRP A 184 16.77 20.60 6.81
C TRP A 184 15.57 21.28 6.14
N GLN A 185 15.22 20.89 4.90
CA GLN A 185 14.05 21.42 4.20
C GLN A 185 12.75 20.70 4.56
N ILE A 186 12.82 19.55 5.24
CA ILE A 186 11.62 18.87 5.73
C ILE A 186 10.97 19.71 6.83
N THR A 187 9.71 20.05 6.62
CA THR A 187 8.92 20.89 7.54
C THR A 187 8.19 20.06 8.59
N GLU A 188 7.91 20.66 9.74
CA GLU A 188 7.06 20.06 10.78
C GLU A 188 5.67 19.68 10.26
N GLU A 189 5.08 20.49 9.37
CA GLU A 189 3.79 20.22 8.75
C GLU A 189 3.80 18.91 7.94
N GLN A 190 4.83 18.72 7.10
CA GLN A 190 5.01 17.47 6.36
C GLN A 190 5.17 16.28 7.30
N VAL A 191 5.94 16.45 8.38
CA VAL A 191 6.18 15.38 9.34
C VAL A 191 4.89 15.00 10.08
N ASN A 192 4.12 15.99 10.55
CA ASN A 192 2.87 15.75 11.27
C ASN A 192 1.86 15.03 10.38
N LYS A 193 1.74 15.44 9.11
CA LYS A 193 0.89 14.76 8.13
C LYS A 193 1.26 13.28 7.96
N GLU A 194 2.54 12.96 7.83
CA GLU A 194 2.98 11.56 7.68
C GLU A 194 2.86 10.76 8.98
N CYS A 195 3.03 11.39 10.15
CA CYS A 195 2.78 10.77 11.45
C CYS A 195 1.30 10.41 11.62
N GLU A 196 0.40 11.37 11.40
CA GLU A 196 -1.04 11.15 11.49
C GLU A 196 -1.52 10.06 10.52
N CYS A 197 -0.98 10.06 9.29
CA CYS A 197 -1.25 9.01 8.30
C CYS A 197 -0.78 7.63 8.81
N ALA A 198 0.44 7.53 9.34
CA ALA A 198 0.96 6.29 9.91
C ALA A 198 0.14 5.77 11.10
N ASP A 199 -0.28 6.65 12.00
CA ASP A 199 -1.11 6.30 13.15
C ASP A 199 -2.50 5.81 12.72
N ARG A 200 -3.09 6.41 11.68
CA ARG A 200 -4.33 5.92 11.06
C ARG A 200 -4.14 4.53 10.46
N PHE A 201 -3.03 4.27 9.78
CA PHE A 201 -2.74 2.95 9.20
C PHE A 201 -2.57 1.89 10.28
N ILE A 202 -1.82 2.18 11.34
CA ILE A 202 -1.64 1.28 12.50
C ILE A 202 -3.00 0.99 13.14
N SER A 203 -3.80 2.03 13.36
CA SER A 203 -5.13 1.90 13.95
C SER A 203 -6.06 1.05 13.08
N PHE A 204 -6.08 1.30 11.76
CA PHE A 204 -6.84 0.50 10.79
C PHE A 204 -6.40 -0.95 10.84
N LEU A 205 -5.09 -1.26 10.75
CA LEU A 205 -4.58 -2.63 10.82
C LEU A 205 -4.68 -3.26 12.23
N GLY A 206 -5.21 -2.54 13.22
CA GLY A 206 -5.48 -3.08 14.56
C GLY A 206 -6.35 -4.35 14.54
N PHE A 207 -7.18 -4.52 13.51
CA PHE A 207 -7.96 -5.74 13.30
C PHE A 207 -7.10 -7.01 13.20
N LEU A 208 -5.84 -6.90 12.79
CA LEU A 208 -4.94 -8.06 12.74
C LEU A 208 -4.77 -8.70 14.12
N LYS A 209 -4.94 -7.93 15.21
CA LYS A 209 -4.85 -8.39 16.59
C LYS A 209 -6.17 -9.01 17.07
N THR A 210 -7.31 -8.48 16.63
CA THR A 210 -8.64 -8.91 17.07
C THR A 210 -9.23 -10.05 16.22
N GLY A 211 -8.83 -10.14 14.95
CA GLY A 211 -9.28 -11.16 14.01
C GLY A 211 -10.49 -10.76 13.15
N GLU A 212 -11.06 -9.58 13.35
CA GLU A 212 -12.24 -9.10 12.62
C GLU A 212 -11.91 -7.84 11.82
N PRO A 213 -11.86 -7.90 10.48
CA PRO A 213 -11.63 -6.70 9.68
C PRO A 213 -12.75 -5.68 9.92
N PRO A 214 -12.49 -4.39 9.64
CA PRO A 214 -13.51 -3.36 9.80
C PRO A 214 -14.72 -3.70 8.94
N ASN A 215 -15.89 -3.81 9.55
CA ASN A 215 -17.15 -3.95 8.84
C ASN A 215 -17.53 -2.58 8.26
N ALA A 216 -16.89 -2.25 7.13
CA ALA A 216 -17.03 -0.98 6.44
C ALA A 216 -17.22 -1.23 4.94
N LEU A 217 -18.19 -0.53 4.36
CA LEU A 217 -18.53 -0.61 2.93
C LEU A 217 -17.31 -0.37 2.01
N ASP A 218 -16.46 0.58 2.38
CA ASP A 218 -15.22 0.90 1.64
C ASP A 218 -14.24 -0.28 1.62
N TYR A 219 -14.16 -1.06 2.71
CA TYR A 219 -13.31 -2.25 2.80
C TYR A 219 -13.82 -3.36 1.87
N GLU A 220 -15.13 -3.61 1.85
CA GLU A 220 -15.74 -4.59 0.95
C GLU A 220 -15.51 -4.24 -0.54
N ILE A 221 -15.62 -2.95 -0.90
CA ILE A 221 -15.36 -2.47 -2.27
C ILE A 221 -13.90 -2.73 -2.67
N VAL A 222 -12.94 -2.38 -1.80
CA VAL A 222 -11.52 -2.62 -2.06
C VAL A 222 -11.23 -4.12 -2.16
N GLU A 223 -11.72 -4.92 -1.22
CA GLU A 223 -11.53 -6.37 -1.23
C GLU A 223 -12.05 -7.00 -2.53
N ASN A 224 -13.29 -6.69 -2.91
CA ASN A 224 -13.90 -7.22 -4.14
C ASN A 224 -13.12 -6.79 -5.39
N THR A 225 -12.65 -5.54 -5.44
CA THR A 225 -11.83 -5.04 -6.54
C THR A 225 -10.53 -5.82 -6.65
N ILE A 226 -9.82 -6.02 -5.53
CA ILE A 226 -8.57 -6.80 -5.50
C ILE A 226 -8.85 -8.24 -5.94
N ARG A 227 -9.89 -8.87 -5.41
CA ARG A 227 -10.29 -10.23 -5.78
C ARG A 227 -10.50 -10.35 -7.29
N MET A 228 -11.27 -9.44 -7.90
CA MET A 228 -11.47 -9.41 -9.36
C MET A 228 -10.16 -9.24 -10.16
N LEU A 229 -9.27 -8.37 -9.71
CA LEU A 229 -7.98 -8.12 -10.37
C LEU A 229 -7.02 -9.32 -10.29
N PHE A 230 -7.09 -10.11 -9.23
CA PHE A 230 -6.21 -11.28 -9.02
C PHE A 230 -6.84 -12.61 -9.48
N ASP A 231 -8.17 -12.72 -9.54
CA ASP A 231 -8.90 -13.89 -10.06
C ASP A 231 -8.96 -13.92 -11.59
N SER A 232 -8.81 -12.78 -12.27
CA SER A 232 -8.90 -12.65 -13.74
C SER A 232 -7.75 -13.31 -14.53
N VAL A 233 -7.06 -14.31 -13.96
CA VAL A 233 -5.98 -15.06 -14.62
C VAL A 233 -6.47 -16.39 -15.18
N GLU A 234 -7.29 -16.31 -16.23
CA GLU A 234 -7.21 -17.23 -17.36
C GLU A 234 -7.03 -16.36 -18.62
N TYR A 235 -5.80 -15.87 -18.85
CA TYR A 235 -5.49 -15.27 -20.15
C TYR A 235 -5.06 -16.38 -21.11
N PRO A 236 -5.70 -16.50 -22.30
CA PRO A 236 -5.19 -17.36 -23.34
C PRO A 236 -3.83 -16.82 -23.77
N ILE A 237 -2.79 -17.60 -23.49
CA ILE A 237 -1.48 -17.41 -24.11
C ILE A 237 -1.74 -17.44 -25.61
N LEU A 238 -1.61 -16.31 -26.29
CA LEU A 238 -1.53 -16.29 -27.75
C LEU A 238 -0.22 -16.99 -28.12
N GLU A 239 -0.29 -18.32 -28.22
CA GLU A 239 0.73 -19.10 -28.89
C GLU A 239 0.90 -18.49 -30.28
N LYS A 240 2.07 -17.90 -30.53
CA LYS A 240 2.50 -17.64 -31.90
C LYS A 240 2.52 -18.99 -32.60
N ARG A 241 1.46 -19.28 -33.35
CA ARG A 241 1.51 -20.24 -34.45
C ARG A 241 2.49 -19.69 -35.48
N SER A 242 3.76 -20.04 -35.33
CA SER A 242 4.64 -20.16 -36.48
C SER A 242 4.16 -21.38 -37.28
N GLN A 243 3.12 -21.18 -38.10
CA GLN A 243 2.87 -22.02 -39.26
C GLN A 243 3.66 -21.43 -40.43
N ASN A 244 4.66 -22.19 -40.85
CA ASN A 244 5.14 -22.37 -42.22
C ASN A 244 5.39 -21.14 -43.11
N GLY A 245 6.68 -20.88 -43.31
CA GLY A 245 7.28 -20.24 -44.47
C GLY A 245 8.77 -20.57 -44.49
#